data_AF-A0A7L7LDG6-F1
#
_entry.id   AF-A0A7L7LDG6-F1
#
_cell.length_a   1.000
_cell.length_b   1.000
_cell.length_c   1.000
_cell.angle_alpha   90.00
_cell.angle_beta   90.00
_cell.angle_gamma   90.00
#
_symmetry.space_group_name_H-M   'P 1'
#
loop_
_entity.id
_entity.type
_entity.pdbx_description
1 polymer ?
#
loop_
_entity_poly.entity_id
_entity_poly.type
_entity_poly.pdbx_seq_one_letter_code
_entity_poly.pdbx_strand_id
1 'polypeptide(L)' 'MYTTTIVINNSEAYVRSPQLLREDVLTKLCVEAEAVTGARPEKDEIEIISGFPELIDGELLPFTVEWEIIPKA' A
#
# COMPACT_ATOMS: atom_id res chain seq x y z
N MET A 1 2.43 -14.28 -0.11
CA MET A 1 2.90 -13.17 0.76
C MET A 1 4.07 -12.47 0.10
N TYR A 2 3.96 -11.15 -0.05
CA TYR A 2 4.93 -10.26 -0.70
C TYR A 2 5.24 -9.08 0.23
N THR A 3 6.41 -8.46 0.03
CA THR A 3 6.85 -7.30 0.79
C THR A 3 7.26 -6.17 -0.15
N THR A 4 6.72 -4.97 0.07
CA THR A 4 7.02 -3.79 -0.76
C THR A 4 7.31 -2.58 0.12
N THR A 5 8.38 -1.85 -0.19
CA THR A 5 8.68 -0.56 0.45
C THR A 5 7.93 0.57 -0.26
N ILE A 6 7.20 1.37 0.52
CA ILE A 6 6.45 2.52 0.06
C ILE A 6 7.21 3.79 0.46
N VAL A 7 7.45 4.66 -0.51
CA VAL A 7 8.09 5.97 -0.32
C VAL A 7 7.07 7.04 -0.65
N ILE A 8 6.92 8.01 0.25
CA ILE A 8 5.86 9.01 0.17
C ILE A 8 6.48 10.37 -0.11
N ASN A 9 6.15 10.95 -1.26
CA ASN A 9 6.71 12.23 -1.70
C ASN A 9 5.87 13.44 -1.26
N ASN A 10 4.68 13.24 -0.66
CA ASN A 10 3.77 14.32 -0.28
C ASN A 10 3.07 14.05 1.07
N SER A 11 3.86 13.94 2.15
CA SER A 11 3.39 13.56 3.49
C SER A 11 2.26 14.46 4.03
N GLU A 12 2.27 15.76 3.74
CA GLU A 12 1.25 16.71 4.23
C GLU A 12 -0.18 16.36 3.78
N ALA A 13 -0.35 15.88 2.54
CA ALA A 13 -1.66 15.50 2.02
C ALA A 13 -2.25 14.31 2.81
N TYR A 14 -1.40 13.36 3.20
CA TYR A 14 -1.80 12.17 3.93
C TYR A 14 -2.04 12.42 5.41
N VAL A 15 -1.33 13.38 6.01
CA VAL A 15 -1.63 13.86 7.37
C VAL A 15 -3.07 14.43 7.43
N ARG A 16 -3.49 15.16 6.40
CA ARG A 16 -4.84 15.75 6.33
C ARG A 16 -5.93 14.74 5.98
N SER A 17 -5.62 13.77 5.12
CA SER A 17 -6.56 12.74 4.67
C SER A 17 -5.90 11.35 4.62
N PRO A 18 -5.91 10.60 5.74
CA PRO A 18 -5.32 9.26 5.81
C PRO A 18 -5.97 8.23 4.87
N GLN A 19 -7.20 8.47 4.40
CA GLN A 19 -7.85 7.61 3.41
C GLN A 19 -7.13 7.64 2.05
N LEU A 20 -6.56 8.79 1.66
CA LEU A 20 -5.78 8.91 0.43
C LEU A 20 -4.53 8.02 0.48
N LEU A 21 -3.94 7.88 1.66
CA LEU A 21 -2.76 7.05 1.88
C LEU A 21 -3.07 5.58 1.62
N ARG A 22 -4.19 5.10 2.15
CA ARG A 22 -4.64 3.72 1.93
C ARG A 22 -4.89 3.47 0.45
N GLU A 23 -5.57 4.39 -0.22
CA GLU A 23 -5.87 4.27 -1.66
C GLU A 23 -4.61 4.23 -2.54
N ASP A 24 -3.62 5.05 -2.21
CA ASP A 24 -2.34 5.10 -2.93
C ASP A 24 -1.50 3.85 -2.67
N VAL A 25 -1.46 3.37 -1.42
CA VAL A 25 -0.81 2.11 -1.06
C VAL A 25 -1.43 0.97 -1.86
N LEU A 26 -2.75 0.80 -1.82
CA LEU A 26 -3.44 -0.26 -2.59
C LEU A 26 -3.17 -0.15 -4.08
N THR A 27 -3.19 1.07 -4.64
CA THR A 27 -2.88 1.29 -6.06
C THR A 27 -1.48 0.82 -6.41
N LYS A 28 -0.48 1.13 -5.57
CA LYS A 28 0.90 0.67 -5.77
C LYS A 28 1.01 -0.85 -5.65
N LEU A 29 0.35 -1.45 -4.66
CA LEU A 29 0.34 -2.91 -4.49
C LEU A 29 -0.29 -3.65 -5.68
N CYS A 30 -1.35 -3.12 -6.29
CA CYS A 30 -1.91 -3.69 -7.53
C CYS A 30 -0.90 -3.66 -8.69
N VAL A 31 -0.10 -2.59 -8.82
CA VAL A 31 0.92 -2.49 -9.89
C VAL A 31 2.08 -3.45 -9.62
N GLU A 32 2.51 -3.58 -8.37
CA GLU A 32 3.52 -4.57 -7.97
C GLU A 32 3.03 -6.00 -8.21
N ALA A 33 1.76 -6.29 -7.87
CA ALA A 33 1.13 -7.56 -8.16
C ALA A 33 1.13 -7.88 -9.67
N GLU A 34 0.76 -6.92 -10.52
CA GLU A 34 0.80 -7.07 -11.98
C GLU A 34 2.21 -7.41 -12.48
N ALA A 35 3.23 -6.74 -11.95
CA ALA A 35 4.62 -7.02 -12.30
C ALA A 35 5.08 -8.44 -11.90
N VAL A 36 4.53 -8.99 -10.80
CA VAL A 36 4.89 -10.30 -10.26
C VAL A 36 4.09 -11.44 -10.91
N THR A 37 2.79 -11.26 -11.10
CA THR A 37 1.87 -12.32 -11.56
C THR A 37 1.54 -12.22 -13.04
N GLY A 38 1.85 -11.10 -13.70
CA GLY A 38 1.46 -10.80 -15.07
C GLY A 38 0.01 -10.34 -15.24
N ALA A 39 -0.76 -10.22 -14.15
CA ALA A 39 -2.15 -9.75 -14.18
C ALA A 39 -2.41 -8.80 -13.01
N ARG A 40 -3.06 -7.66 -13.31
CA ARG A 40 -3.38 -6.66 -12.29
C ARG A 40 -4.63 -7.06 -11.50
N PRO A 41 -4.53 -7.29 -10.18
CA PRO A 41 -5.70 -7.55 -9.35
C PRO A 41 -6.49 -6.26 -9.07
N GLU A 42 -7.74 -6.42 -8.70
CA GLU A 42 -8.55 -5.35 -8.12
C GLU A 42 -8.04 -4.98 -6.71
N LYS A 43 -8.34 -3.76 -6.25
CA LYS A 43 -7.86 -3.29 -4.93
C LYS A 43 -8.40 -4.11 -3.76
N ASP A 44 -9.59 -4.68 -3.91
CA ASP A 44 -10.23 -5.49 -2.88
C ASP A 44 -9.83 -6.98 -2.95
N GLU A 45 -9.02 -7.36 -3.94
CA GLU A 45 -8.29 -8.63 -3.96
C GLU A 45 -6.91 -8.51 -3.27
N ILE A 46 -6.52 -7.30 -2.82
CA ILE A 46 -5.30 -7.09 -2.05
C ILE A 46 -5.62 -7.06 -0.56
N GLU A 47 -5.03 -7.98 0.20
CA GLU A 47 -5.04 -7.93 1.66
C GLU A 47 -3.70 -7.38 2.17
N ILE A 48 -3.76 -6.32 2.99
CA ILE A 48 -2.61 -5.79 3.71
C ILE A 48 -2.55 -6.48 5.07
N ILE A 49 -1.47 -7.22 5.30
CA ILE A 49 -1.27 -8.04 6.48
C ILE A 49 -0.66 -7.19 7.61
N SER A 50 0.37 -6.40 7.28
CA SER A 50 1.03 -5.54 8.26
C SER A 50 1.83 -4.39 7.61
N GLY A 51 2.34 -3.48 8.45
CA GLY A 51 3.25 -2.42 8.01
C GLY A 51 2.55 -1.20 7.42
N PHE A 52 1.28 -0.97 7.80
CA PHE A 52 0.61 0.27 7.43
C PHE A 52 1.31 1.47 8.10
N PRO A 53 1.47 2.60 7.41
CA PRO A 53 2.21 3.76 7.92
C PRO A 53 1.58 4.32 9.19
N GLU A 54 2.43 4.55 10.18
CA GLU A 54 2.12 5.37 11.34
C GLU A 54 2.82 6.72 11.19
N LEU A 55 2.15 7.78 11.64
CA LEU A 55 2.77 9.10 11.74
C LEU A 55 3.69 9.11 12.97
N ILE A 56 4.98 9.38 12.76
CA ILE A 56 5.96 9.54 13.83
C ILE A 56 6.33 11.03 13.85
N ASP A 57 6.02 11.70 14.96
CA ASP A 57 6.27 13.15 15.13
C ASP A 57 5.65 14.04 14.03
N GLY A 58 4.53 13.60 13.45
CA GLY A 58 3.84 14.32 12.36
C GLY A 58 4.49 14.12 10.99
N GLU A 59 5.55 13.31 10.91
CA GLU A 59 6.20 12.93 9.66
C GLU A 59 5.75 11.53 9.23
N LEU A 60 5.65 11.36 7.91
CA LEU A 60 5.32 10.09 7.31
C LEU A 60 6.59 9.53 6.65
N LEU A 61 7.27 8.66 7.38
CA LEU A 61 8.53 8.05 6.94
C LEU A 61 8.26 6.93 5.93
N PRO A 62 9.25 6.55 5.10
CA PRO A 62 9.16 5.33 4.30
C PRO A 62 8.88 4.11 5.18
N PHE A 63 8.01 3.23 4.71
CA PHE A 63 7.57 2.05 5.46
C PHE A 63 7.51 0.82 4.54
N THR A 64 7.58 -0.37 5.14
CA THR A 64 7.46 -1.63 4.42
C THR A 64 6.10 -2.24 4.73
N VAL A 65 5.38 -2.63 3.68
CA VAL A 65 4.08 -3.29 3.78
C VAL A 65 4.24 -4.76 3.45
N GLU A 66 3.64 -5.61 4.27
CA GLU A 66 3.43 -7.03 3.98
C GLU A 66 2.01 -7.23 3.49
N TRP A 67 1.86 -7.94 2.37
CA TRP A 67 0.58 -8.06 1.66
C TRP A 67 0.46 -9.37 0.87
N GLU A 68 -0.75 -9.68 0.45
CA GLU A 68 -1.05 -10.80 -0.44
C GLU A 68 -2.23 -10.54 -1.38
N ILE A 69 -2.34 -11.40 -2.40
CA ILE A 69 -3.45 -11.39 -3.36
C ILE A 69 -4.39 -12.52 -2.96
N ILE A 70 -5.64 -12.18 -2.64
CA ILE A 70 -6.70 -13.13 -2.33
C ILE A 70 -7.69 -13.15 -3.50
N PRO A 71 -7.64 -14.18 -4.35
CA PRO A 71 -8.57 -14.29 -5.46
C PRO A 71 -9.99 -14.43 -4.92
N LYS A 72 -10.92 -13.67 -5.51
CA LYS A 72 -12.34 -13.89 -5.23
C LYS A 72 -12.80 -15.19 -5.86
N ALA A 73 -13.52 -15.99 -5.07
CA ALA A 73 -14.17 -17.22 -5.50
C ALA A 73 -15.43 -16.95 -6.33
#